data_AF-A0A7S4UB73-F1
#
_entry.id   AF-A0A7S4UB73-F1
#
_cell.length_a   1.000
_cell.length_b   1.000
_cell.length_c   1.000
_cell.angle_alpha   90.00
_cell.angle_beta   90.00
_cell.angle_gamma   90.00
#
_symmetry.space_group_name_H-M   'P 1'
#
loop_
_entity.id
_entity.type
_entity.pdbx_description
1 polymer ?
#
loop_
_entity_poly.entity_id
_entity_poly.type
_entity_poly.pdbx_seq_one_letter_code
_entity_poly.pdbx_strand_id
1 'polypeptide(L)'
;WMYNCSLDQFLEQFDFSIRNSEKSQPTSKRVEKITSFLTYQVYRYMNRGLFERDKMMFKLMVTLKIMVVAGPLTGNDVLVFLKAGSSLDKNNERPCPFRWMSDKTWLNALQLSRHGFGPERAFFFRDLPDLFQKNEAAWRKWFDENEPENITVPDYEERIGMERTL
;
A
#
# COMPACT_ATOMS: atom_id res chain seq x y z
N TRP A 1 17.51 -20.41 -11.00
CA TRP A 1 17.50 -19.25 -10.09
C TRP A 1 18.11 -18.07 -10.84
N MET A 2 17.34 -17.02 -11.11
CA MET A 2 17.78 -15.88 -11.94
C MET A 2 18.16 -14.63 -11.14
N TYR A 3 17.59 -14.47 -9.95
CA TYR A 3 17.85 -13.31 -9.10
C TYR A 3 18.67 -13.76 -7.89
N ASN A 4 19.98 -13.59 -8.01
CA ASN A 4 20.94 -13.82 -6.93
C ASN A 4 21.86 -12.60 -6.83
N CYS A 5 22.10 -12.12 -5.63
CA CYS A 5 23.12 -11.13 -5.33
C CYS A 5 23.85 -11.58 -4.08
N SER A 6 25.17 -11.37 -4.04
CA SER A 6 25.94 -11.62 -2.83
C SER A 6 25.83 -10.44 -1.86
N LEU A 7 26.08 -10.72 -0.59
CA LEU A 7 26.21 -9.67 0.43
C LEU A 7 27.37 -8.72 0.08
N ASP A 8 28.47 -9.25 -0.45
CA ASP A 8 29.65 -8.45 -0.84
C ASP A 8 29.30 -7.42 -1.91
N GLN A 9 28.53 -7.80 -2.93
CA GLN A 9 28.04 -6.88 -3.96
C GLN A 9 27.19 -5.75 -3.35
N PHE A 10 26.36 -6.07 -2.35
CA PHE A 10 25.59 -5.06 -1.64
C PHE A 10 26.49 -4.13 -0.83
N LEU A 11 27.50 -4.65 -0.14
CA LEU A 11 28.46 -3.84 0.63
C LEU A 11 29.26 -2.89 -0.27
N GLU A 12 29.62 -3.31 -1.48
CA GLU A 12 30.23 -2.41 -2.48
C GLU A 12 29.30 -1.25 -2.85
N GLN A 13 28.00 -1.53 -3.08
CA GLN A 13 27.02 -0.48 -3.36
C GLN A 13 26.78 0.43 -2.14
N PHE A 14 26.85 -0.12 -0.93
CA PHE A 14 26.74 0.61 0.31
C PHE A 14 27.88 1.62 0.48
N ASP A 15 29.12 1.15 0.35
CA ASP A 15 30.32 1.98 0.39
C ASP A 15 30.32 3.04 -0.71
N PHE A 16 29.94 2.66 -1.92
CA PHE A 16 29.77 3.59 -3.04
C PHE A 16 28.78 4.69 -2.69
N SER A 17 27.67 4.35 -2.03
CA SER A 17 26.64 5.31 -1.65
C SER A 17 27.10 6.27 -0.56
N ILE A 18 27.88 5.82 0.42
CA ILE A 18 28.48 6.69 1.44
C ILE A 18 29.39 7.73 0.80
N ARG A 19 30.25 7.31 -0.14
CA ARG A 19 31.26 8.18 -0.78
C ARG A 19 30.65 9.20 -1.74
N ASN A 20 29.61 8.81 -2.49
CA ASN A 20 29.04 9.63 -3.57
C ASN A 20 27.79 10.44 -3.19
N SER A 21 27.15 10.12 -2.06
CA SER A 21 26.04 10.93 -1.56
C SER A 21 26.50 12.31 -1.08
N GLU A 22 25.61 13.29 -1.23
CA GLU A 22 25.81 14.69 -0.85
C GLU A 22 26.34 14.82 0.58
N LYS A 23 27.46 15.54 0.73
CA LYS A 23 28.04 15.83 2.04
C LYS A 23 27.25 16.98 2.67
N SER A 24 26.76 16.78 3.89
CA SER A 24 25.98 17.77 4.63
C SER A 24 26.29 17.70 6.12
N GLN A 25 25.99 18.80 6.83
CA GLN A 25 26.01 18.91 8.28
C GLN A 25 24.64 19.42 8.76
N PRO A 26 24.17 19.02 9.96
CA PRO A 26 24.78 18.07 10.90
C PRO A 26 24.69 16.61 10.42
N THR A 27 25.33 15.70 11.17
CA THR A 27 25.36 14.25 10.87
C THR A 27 23.99 13.63 10.58
N SER A 28 22.92 14.06 11.24
CA SER A 28 21.56 13.58 10.97
C SER A 28 21.14 13.81 9.51
N LYS A 29 21.33 15.02 9.00
CA LYS A 29 21.08 15.35 7.58
C LYS A 29 21.99 14.55 6.65
N ARG A 30 23.23 14.27 7.07
CA ARG A 30 24.14 13.42 6.27
C ARG A 30 23.57 12.01 6.12
N VAL A 31 23.09 11.42 7.20
CA VAL A 31 22.49 10.07 7.21
C VAL A 31 21.28 10.02 6.28
N GLU A 32 20.38 11.00 6.35
CA GLU A 32 19.22 11.09 5.45
C GLU A 32 19.65 11.09 3.98
N LYS A 33 20.64 11.92 3.61
CA LYS A 33 21.19 11.99 2.25
C LYS A 33 21.83 10.67 1.81
N ILE A 34 22.55 9.97 2.69
CA ILE A 34 23.11 8.63 2.41
C ILE A 34 21.97 7.66 2.13
N THR A 35 20.96 7.60 3.01
CA THR A 35 19.85 6.67 2.90
C THR A 35 19.06 6.87 1.60
N SER A 36 18.75 8.12 1.23
CA SER A 36 18.07 8.42 -0.03
C SER A 36 18.90 7.99 -1.25
N PHE A 37 20.20 8.32 -1.27
CA PHE A 37 21.08 7.92 -2.36
C PHE A 37 21.22 6.41 -2.46
N LEU A 38 21.47 5.73 -1.33
CA LEU A 38 21.62 4.29 -1.24
C LEU A 38 20.37 3.57 -1.75
N THR A 39 19.19 4.01 -1.32
CA THR A 39 17.91 3.43 -1.75
C THR A 39 17.77 3.48 -3.27
N TYR A 40 18.06 4.64 -3.87
CA TYR A 40 18.02 4.79 -5.33
C TYR A 40 19.10 3.97 -6.03
N GLN A 41 20.33 3.95 -5.49
CA GLN A 41 21.45 3.21 -6.07
C GLN A 41 21.18 1.70 -6.08
N VAL A 42 20.73 1.12 -4.97
CA VAL A 42 20.38 -0.29 -4.86
C VAL A 42 19.21 -0.64 -5.78
N TYR A 43 18.18 0.21 -5.81
CA TYR A 43 17.06 0.05 -6.75
C TYR A 43 17.53 0.01 -8.21
N ARG A 44 18.42 0.92 -8.60
CA ARG A 44 19.00 0.99 -9.95
C ARG A 44 19.87 -0.22 -10.26
N TYR A 45 20.68 -0.65 -9.30
CA TYR A 45 21.56 -1.81 -9.44
C TYR A 45 20.75 -3.08 -9.68
N MET A 46 19.74 -3.34 -8.83
CA MET A 46 18.86 -4.51 -8.97
C MET A 46 18.08 -4.50 -10.29
N ASN A 47 17.52 -3.35 -10.68
CA ASN A 47 16.75 -3.23 -11.92
C ASN A 47 17.51 -3.57 -13.20
N ARG A 48 18.85 -3.51 -13.20
CA ARG A 48 19.65 -3.93 -14.36
C ARG A 48 19.60 -5.44 -14.59
N GLY A 49 19.44 -6.22 -13.52
CA GLY A 49 19.37 -7.68 -13.57
C GLY A 49 17.95 -8.26 -13.59
N LEU A 50 16.92 -7.43 -13.43
CA LEU A 50 15.52 -7.87 -13.43
C LEU A 50 14.94 -7.88 -14.84
N PHE A 51 14.14 -8.91 -15.14
CA PHE A 51 13.25 -8.86 -16.30
C PHE A 51 12.21 -7.75 -16.16
N GLU A 52 11.82 -7.13 -17.27
CA GLU A 52 10.83 -6.04 -17.28
C GLU A 52 9.54 -6.39 -16.53
N ARG A 53 9.04 -7.63 -16.71
CA ARG A 53 7.82 -8.11 -16.06
C ARG A 53 7.89 -8.10 -14.53
N ASP A 54 9.10 -8.22 -13.96
CA ASP A 54 9.30 -8.37 -12.51
C ASP A 54 9.65 -7.02 -11.84
N LYS A 55 9.98 -5.97 -12.62
CA LYS A 55 10.39 -4.67 -12.08
C LYS A 55 9.28 -3.96 -11.31
N MET A 56 8.03 -4.07 -11.76
CA MET A 56 6.91 -3.44 -11.04
C MET A 56 6.68 -4.10 -9.68
N MET A 57 6.73 -5.43 -9.64
CA MET A 57 6.60 -6.20 -8.40
C MET A 57 7.75 -5.87 -7.43
N PHE A 58 8.98 -5.76 -7.94
CA PHE A 58 10.13 -5.37 -7.12
C PHE A 58 9.95 -3.97 -6.50
N LYS A 59 9.53 -2.97 -7.29
CA LYS A 59 9.19 -1.63 -6.78
C LYS A 59 8.18 -1.69 -5.65
N LEU A 60 7.07 -2.40 -5.87
CA LEU A 60 6.01 -2.55 -4.87
C LEU A 60 6.53 -3.19 -3.58
N MET A 61 7.28 -4.29 -3.69
CA MET A 61 7.84 -4.99 -2.53
C MET A 61 8.80 -4.11 -1.72
N VAL A 62 9.68 -3.37 -2.39
CA VAL A 62 10.62 -2.46 -1.72
C VAL A 62 9.87 -1.34 -1.01
N THR A 63 8.91 -0.70 -1.69
CA THR A 63 8.08 0.36 -1.09
C THR A 63 7.35 -0.13 0.15
N LEU A 64 6.65 -1.27 0.06
CA LEU A 64 5.91 -1.81 1.20
C LEU A 64 6.83 -2.18 2.36
N LYS A 65 8.00 -2.80 2.10
CA LYS A 65 8.98 -3.11 3.16
C LYS A 65 9.50 -1.84 3.84
N ILE A 66 9.82 -0.80 3.08
CA ILE A 66 10.28 0.48 3.64
C ILE A 66 9.18 1.09 4.50
N MET A 67 7.93 1.14 4.01
CA MET A 67 6.81 1.71 4.76
C MET A 67 6.45 0.91 6.02
N VAL A 68 6.67 -0.41 6.03
CA VAL A 68 6.49 -1.20 7.26
C VAL A 68 7.58 -0.88 8.29
N VAL A 69 8.84 -0.80 7.87
CA VAL A 69 9.95 -0.50 8.78
C VAL A 69 9.91 0.94 9.28
N ALA A 70 9.47 1.89 8.43
CA ALA A 70 9.31 3.29 8.80
C ALA A 70 8.16 3.54 9.79
N GLY A 71 7.25 2.57 9.97
CA GLY A 71 6.13 2.65 10.91
C GLY A 71 4.75 3.06 10.38
N PRO A 72 4.54 3.68 9.19
CA PRO A 72 3.19 4.02 8.75
C PRO A 72 2.34 2.81 8.35
N LEU A 73 2.94 1.67 8.01
CA LEU A 73 2.21 0.43 7.70
C LEU A 73 2.57 -0.69 8.68
N THR A 74 1.59 -1.54 8.97
CA THR A 74 1.80 -2.80 9.68
C THR A 74 1.91 -3.97 8.70
N GLY A 75 2.48 -5.10 9.15
CA GLY A 75 2.49 -6.33 8.36
C GLY A 75 1.08 -6.82 8.02
N ASN A 76 0.09 -6.55 8.89
CA ASN A 76 -1.31 -6.89 8.64
C ASN A 76 -1.94 -5.97 7.58
N ASP A 77 -1.55 -4.70 7.51
CA ASP A 77 -2.02 -3.79 6.44
C ASP A 77 -1.61 -4.35 5.07
N VAL A 78 -0.35 -4.80 4.96
CA VAL A 78 0.16 -5.45 3.75
C VAL A 78 -0.58 -6.76 3.47
N LEU A 79 -0.89 -7.55 4.50
CA LEU A 79 -1.64 -8.79 4.33
C LEU A 79 -3.06 -8.54 3.79
N VAL A 80 -3.76 -7.52 4.32
CA VAL A 80 -5.09 -7.13 3.86
C VAL A 80 -5.03 -6.59 2.44
N PHE A 81 -4.01 -5.81 2.08
CA PHE A 81 -3.81 -5.37 0.70
C PHE A 81 -3.65 -6.55 -0.28
N LEU A 82 -2.93 -7.61 0.12
CA LEU A 82 -2.67 -8.77 -0.74
C LEU A 82 -3.82 -9.78 -0.80
N LYS A 83 -4.51 -10.00 0.32
CA LYS A 83 -5.52 -11.06 0.45
C LYS A 83 -6.95 -10.53 0.41
N ALA A 84 -7.19 -9.29 0.85
CA ALA A 84 -8.50 -8.72 1.07
C ALA A 84 -9.46 -9.73 1.74
N GLY A 85 -10.70 -9.85 1.26
CA GLY A 85 -11.73 -10.73 1.80
C GLY A 85 -11.60 -12.21 1.41
N SER A 86 -10.51 -12.63 0.74
CA SER A 86 -10.35 -14.03 0.27
C SER A 86 -10.29 -15.06 1.40
N SER A 87 -10.01 -14.64 2.62
CA SER A 87 -9.96 -15.51 3.81
C SER A 87 -11.30 -15.59 4.54
N LEU A 88 -12.33 -14.83 4.12
CA LEU A 88 -13.65 -14.87 4.72
C LEU A 88 -14.50 -15.98 4.09
N ASP A 89 -15.25 -16.70 4.93
CA ASP A 89 -16.22 -17.69 4.46
C ASP A 89 -17.56 -17.01 4.18
N LYS A 90 -17.96 -16.97 2.90
CA LYS A 90 -19.24 -16.39 2.46
C LYS A 90 -20.44 -16.85 3.28
N ASN A 91 -20.47 -18.11 3.72
CA ASN A 91 -21.64 -18.66 4.43
C ASN A 91 -21.78 -18.13 5.86
N ASN A 92 -20.68 -17.65 6.45
CA ASN A 92 -20.64 -17.08 7.79
C ASN A 92 -20.73 -15.55 7.78
N GLU A 93 -20.85 -14.94 6.61
CA GLU A 93 -20.85 -13.50 6.42
C GLU A 93 -22.22 -12.97 6.02
N ARG A 94 -22.44 -11.67 6.24
CA ARG A 94 -23.66 -11.02 5.76
C ARG A 94 -23.73 -11.12 4.24
N PRO A 95 -24.84 -11.58 3.64
CA PRO A 95 -24.96 -11.67 2.19
C PRO A 95 -24.88 -10.29 1.55
N CYS A 96 -24.37 -10.22 0.32
CA CYS A 96 -24.35 -8.98 -0.44
C CYS A 96 -25.79 -8.51 -0.70
N PRO A 97 -26.19 -7.30 -0.26
CA PRO A 97 -27.54 -6.79 -0.50
C PRO A 97 -27.70 -6.20 -1.91
N PHE A 98 -26.61 -6.00 -2.65
CA PHE A 98 -26.58 -5.27 -3.91
C PHE A 98 -26.56 -6.21 -5.11
N ARG A 99 -27.48 -6.00 -6.07
CA ARG A 99 -27.52 -6.81 -7.31
C ARG A 99 -26.37 -6.53 -8.27
N TRP A 100 -25.76 -5.35 -8.18
CA TRP A 100 -24.67 -4.92 -9.06
C TRP A 100 -23.28 -5.34 -8.56
N MET A 101 -23.18 -5.85 -7.32
CA MET A 101 -21.90 -6.21 -6.69
C MET A 101 -21.80 -7.72 -6.48
N SER A 102 -20.63 -8.29 -6.83
CA SER A 102 -20.35 -9.70 -6.55
C SER A 102 -20.10 -9.97 -5.06
N ASP A 103 -20.38 -11.19 -4.60
CA ASP A 103 -20.06 -11.59 -3.22
C ASP A 103 -18.57 -11.42 -2.89
N LYS A 104 -17.67 -11.66 -3.86
CA LYS A 104 -16.23 -11.50 -3.67
C LYS A 104 -15.88 -10.04 -3.35
N THR A 105 -16.45 -9.09 -4.09
CA THR A 105 -16.25 -7.66 -3.86
C THR A 105 -16.83 -7.24 -2.51
N TRP A 106 -18.00 -7.78 -2.15
CA TRP A 106 -18.62 -7.52 -0.87
C TRP A 106 -17.79 -8.04 0.31
N LEU A 107 -17.24 -9.26 0.22
CA LEU A 107 -16.31 -9.80 1.21
C LEU A 107 -15.05 -8.93 1.35
N ASN A 108 -14.54 -8.37 0.25
CA ASN A 108 -13.42 -7.42 0.31
C ASN A 108 -13.80 -6.16 1.10
N ALA A 109 -14.99 -5.61 0.88
CA ALA A 109 -15.49 -4.44 1.62
C ALA A 109 -15.70 -4.75 3.12
N LEU A 110 -16.22 -5.94 3.44
CA LEU A 110 -16.37 -6.40 4.83
C LEU A 110 -15.02 -6.61 5.52
N GLN A 111 -14.02 -7.17 4.83
CA GLN A 111 -12.68 -7.29 5.39
C GLN A 111 -12.08 -5.90 5.65
N LEU A 112 -12.26 -4.98 4.71
CA LEU A 112 -11.74 -3.63 4.81
C LEU A 112 -12.37 -2.87 5.99
N SER A 113 -13.68 -3.05 6.23
CA SER A 113 -14.37 -2.38 7.34
C SER A 113 -13.96 -2.89 8.72
N ARG A 114 -13.42 -4.11 8.81
CA ARG A 114 -12.94 -4.70 10.07
C ARG A 114 -11.47 -4.41 10.33
N HIS A 115 -10.74 -3.90 9.35
CA HIS A 115 -9.30 -3.70 9.47
C HIS A 115 -8.97 -2.31 10.03
N GLY A 116 -8.15 -2.29 11.08
CA GLY A 116 -7.57 -1.06 11.61
C GLY A 116 -6.20 -0.84 10.97
N PHE A 117 -6.05 0.27 10.25
CA PHE A 117 -4.82 0.61 9.52
C PHE A 117 -3.79 1.31 10.39
N GLY A 118 -2.51 1.08 10.09
CA GLY A 118 -1.40 1.75 10.75
C GLY A 118 -1.19 1.33 12.21
N PRO A 119 -0.20 1.92 12.89
CA PRO A 119 0.14 1.56 14.27
C PRO A 119 -0.96 1.94 15.27
N GLU A 120 -1.70 3.01 14.98
CA GLU A 120 -2.80 3.52 15.81
C GLU A 120 -4.11 2.76 15.63
N ARG A 121 -4.16 1.80 14.68
CA ARG A 121 -5.35 1.04 14.32
C ARG A 121 -6.55 1.93 13.98
N ALA A 122 -6.34 2.87 13.05
CA ALA A 122 -7.40 3.71 12.53
C ALA A 122 -8.40 2.85 11.73
N PHE A 123 -9.63 2.74 12.20
CA PHE A 123 -10.70 2.00 11.53
C PHE A 123 -11.42 2.87 10.50
N PHE A 124 -10.69 3.47 9.58
CA PHE A 124 -11.22 4.43 8.61
C PHE A 124 -12.45 3.89 7.85
N PHE A 125 -12.41 2.62 7.43
CA PHE A 125 -13.44 2.01 6.58
C PHE A 125 -14.57 1.31 7.36
N ARG A 126 -14.65 1.45 8.68
CA ARG A 126 -15.63 0.73 9.53
C ARG A 126 -17.08 0.80 9.06
N ASP A 127 -17.50 1.96 8.58
CA ASP A 127 -18.89 2.20 8.18
C ASP A 127 -19.08 2.06 6.66
N LEU A 128 -18.07 1.58 5.92
CA LEU A 128 -18.12 1.39 4.46
C LEU A 128 -19.34 0.58 3.99
N PRO A 129 -19.73 -0.55 4.64
CA PRO A 129 -20.94 -1.29 4.28
C PRO A 129 -22.21 -0.44 4.36
N ASP A 130 -22.31 0.41 5.39
CA ASP A 130 -23.48 1.26 5.62
C ASP A 130 -23.51 2.44 4.63
N LEU A 131 -22.34 2.96 4.24
CA LEU A 131 -22.20 3.99 3.20
C LEU A 131 -22.70 3.51 1.84
N PHE A 132 -22.37 2.27 1.46
CA PHE A 132 -22.89 1.67 0.22
C PHE A 132 -24.42 1.60 0.23
N GLN A 133 -25.03 1.31 1.38
CA GLN A 133 -26.48 1.24 1.49
C GLN A 133 -27.13 2.64 1.49
N LYS A 134 -26.50 3.62 2.15
CA LYS A 134 -27.01 5.00 2.24
C LYS A 134 -26.93 5.73 0.89
N ASN A 135 -25.87 5.51 0.11
CA ASN A 135 -25.59 6.22 -1.13
C ASN A 135 -25.36 5.26 -2.32
N GLU A 136 -26.22 4.26 -2.45
CA GLU A 136 -26.06 3.17 -3.43
C GLU A 136 -25.89 3.70 -4.86
N ALA A 137 -26.67 4.72 -5.24
CA ALA A 137 -26.63 5.26 -6.60
C ALA A 137 -25.26 5.86 -6.96
N ALA A 138 -24.61 6.59 -6.05
CA ALA A 138 -23.29 7.18 -6.29
C ALA A 138 -22.20 6.11 -6.30
N TRP A 139 -22.25 5.17 -5.35
CA TRP A 139 -21.29 4.06 -5.29
C TRP A 139 -21.38 3.14 -6.50
N ARG A 140 -22.60 2.82 -6.96
CA ARG A 140 -22.80 2.06 -8.18
C ARG A 140 -22.27 2.81 -9.40
N LYS A 141 -22.58 4.11 -9.52
CA LYS A 141 -22.05 4.91 -10.62
C LYS A 141 -20.53 4.84 -10.63
N TRP A 142 -19.87 5.12 -9.50
CA TRP A 142 -18.42 5.04 -9.38
C TRP A 142 -17.86 3.64 -9.68
N PHE A 143 -18.54 2.59 -9.24
CA PHE A 143 -18.14 1.20 -9.53
C PHE A 143 -18.23 0.84 -11.02
N ASP A 144 -19.20 1.41 -11.73
CA ASP A 144 -19.44 1.18 -13.16
C ASP A 144 -18.55 2.07 -14.07
N GLU A 145 -17.75 2.99 -13.51
CA GLU A 145 -16.81 3.81 -14.28
C GLU A 145 -15.62 2.98 -14.78
N ASN A 146 -15.08 3.36 -15.96
CA ASN A 146 -13.94 2.66 -16.55
C ASN A 146 -12.60 3.01 -15.89
N GLU A 147 -12.49 4.24 -15.35
CA GLU A 147 -11.30 4.76 -14.69
C GLU A 147 -11.68 5.36 -13.32
N PRO A 148 -12.19 4.54 -12.38
CA PRO A 148 -12.71 5.01 -11.09
C PRO A 148 -11.65 5.71 -10.23
N GLU A 149 -10.36 5.46 -10.48
CA GLU A 149 -9.23 6.15 -9.83
C GLU A 149 -9.10 7.63 -10.23
N ASN A 150 -9.68 8.03 -11.36
CA ASN A 150 -9.64 9.40 -11.88
C ASN A 150 -10.85 10.24 -11.44
N ILE A 151 -11.80 9.64 -10.72
CA ILE A 151 -13.07 10.26 -10.32
C ILE A 151 -13.13 10.28 -8.79
N THR A 152 -13.77 11.31 -8.24
CA THR A 152 -13.97 11.45 -6.79
C THR A 152 -14.67 10.21 -6.22
N VAL A 153 -14.05 9.61 -5.22
CA VAL A 153 -14.62 8.47 -4.50
C VAL A 153 -15.78 8.96 -3.62
N PRO A 154 -17.00 8.39 -3.75
CA PRO A 154 -18.14 8.79 -2.94
C PRO A 154 -17.83 8.69 -1.44
N ASP A 155 -18.31 9.65 -0.65
CA ASP A 155 -18.21 9.66 0.83
C ASP A 155 -16.78 9.55 1.41
N TYR A 156 -15.73 9.70 0.60
CA TYR A 156 -14.33 9.50 0.99
C TYR A 156 -13.61 10.80 1.36
N GLU A 157 -13.69 11.83 0.51
CA GLU A 157 -12.98 13.10 0.73
C GLU A 157 -13.48 13.84 1.99
N GLU A 158 -14.80 13.82 2.22
CA GLU A 158 -15.40 14.39 3.44
C GLU A 158 -14.85 13.71 4.71
N ARG A 159 -14.61 12.40 4.67
CA ARG A 159 -14.07 11.64 5.80
C ARG A 159 -12.60 11.91 6.07
N ILE A 160 -11.78 12.00 5.03
CA ILE A 160 -10.36 12.40 5.20
C ILE A 160 -10.26 13.80 5.82
N GLY A 161 -11.14 14.72 5.44
CA GLY A 161 -11.20 16.04 6.05
C GLY A 161 -11.47 16.01 7.55
N MET A 162 -12.44 15.16 7.97
CA MET A 162 -12.83 14.99 9.38
C MET A 162 -11.73 14.33 10.23
N GLU A 163 -11.00 13.35 9.71
CA GLU A 163 -9.90 12.73 10.46
C GLU A 163 -8.67 13.63 10.60
N ARG A 164 -8.42 14.55 9.66
CA ARG A 164 -7.30 15.51 9.76
C ARG A 164 -7.54 16.64 10.77
N THR A 165 -8.78 16.83 11.22
CA THR A 165 -9.17 17.88 12.17
C THR A 165 -9.30 17.38 13.62
N LEU A 166 -9.13 16.07 13.84
CA LEU A 166 -9.04 15.42 15.15
C LEU A 166 -7.58 15.09 15.48
#